data_AF-A0A0L9VPN3-F1
#
_entry.id   AF-A0A0L9VPN3-F1
#
_cell.length_a   1.000
_cell.length_b   1.000
_cell.length_c   1.000
_cell.angle_alpha   90.00
_cell.angle_beta   90.00
_cell.angle_gamma   90.00
#
_symmetry.space_group_name_H-M   'P 1'
#
loop_
_entity.id
_entity.type
_entity.pdbx_description
1 polymer ?
#
loop_
_entity_poly.entity_id
_entity_poly.type
_entity_poly.pdbx_seq_one_letter_code
_entity_poly.pdbx_strand_id
1 'polypeptide(L)'
;MEISKAMDALRERATVVKESLHKSQTITDNMVSILGSFDHRLSALETAMRPTQIKTHSIRSAHDNIDKTLKAAEGILAQFDQTRMAEAKILRGPHEDLESYLGAVDQLRANVRFFSSKKSFKSSEAMVTHANNLLAKAITKLEEEFKHLLTNYSGSLPSAPIHTDDHREDKTDVQGRGTTQGKTKGVLAPE
;
A
#
# COMPACT_ATOMS: atom_id res chain seq x y z
N MET A 1 -4.74 -78.95 -77.71
CA MET A 1 -4.63 -79.42 -76.31
C MET A 1 -4.00 -78.36 -75.41
N GLU A 2 -2.86 -77.76 -75.80
CA GLU A 2 -2.17 -76.70 -75.03
C GLU A 2 -3.02 -75.46 -74.70
N ILE A 3 -3.83 -74.97 -75.64
CA ILE A 3 -4.71 -73.80 -75.40
C ILE A 3 -5.73 -74.06 -74.29
N SER A 4 -6.25 -75.29 -74.18
CA SER A 4 -7.20 -75.66 -73.12
C SER A 4 -6.53 -75.61 -71.74
N LYS A 5 -5.32 -76.18 -71.64
CA LYS A 5 -4.55 -76.20 -70.38
C LYS A 5 -4.16 -74.79 -69.92
N ALA A 6 -3.82 -73.90 -70.84
CA ALA A 6 -3.55 -72.50 -70.54
C ALA A 6 -4.80 -71.73 -70.07
N MET A 7 -5.97 -71.99 -70.69
CA MET A 7 -7.24 -71.42 -70.23
C MET A 7 -7.64 -71.94 -68.85
N ASP A 8 -7.44 -73.23 -68.57
CA ASP A 8 -7.74 -73.81 -67.26
C ASP A 8 -6.85 -73.22 -66.16
N ALA A 9 -5.55 -73.07 -66.41
CA ALA A 9 -4.62 -72.41 -65.49
C ALA A 9 -4.95 -70.92 -65.27
N LEU A 10 -5.40 -70.21 -66.31
CA LEU A 10 -5.85 -68.83 -66.19
C LEU A 10 -7.14 -68.74 -65.35
N ARG A 11 -8.07 -69.69 -65.53
CA ARG A 11 -9.31 -69.78 -64.76
C ARG A 11 -9.01 -70.04 -63.28
N GLU A 12 -8.08 -70.95 -62.98
CA GLU A 12 -7.63 -71.21 -61.61
C GLU A 12 -7.01 -69.97 -60.97
N ARG A 13 -6.09 -69.27 -61.67
CA ARG A 13 -5.51 -68.01 -61.18
C ARG A 13 -6.58 -66.94 -60.95
N ALA A 14 -7.54 -66.79 -61.87
CA ALA A 14 -8.64 -65.86 -61.71
C ALA A 14 -9.52 -66.20 -60.49
N THR A 15 -9.74 -67.49 -60.21
CA THR A 15 -10.48 -67.93 -59.02
C THR A 15 -9.73 -67.59 -57.73
N VAL A 16 -8.42 -67.79 -57.68
CA VAL A 16 -7.59 -67.43 -56.52
C VAL A 16 -7.59 -65.91 -56.28
N VAL A 17 -7.42 -65.11 -57.34
CA VAL A 17 -7.48 -63.65 -57.24
C VAL A 17 -8.85 -63.21 -56.73
N LYS A 18 -9.94 -63.76 -57.28
CA LYS A 18 -11.31 -63.47 -56.82
C LYS A 18 -11.49 -63.79 -55.34
N GLU A 19 -11.00 -64.94 -54.89
CA GLU A 19 -11.09 -65.34 -53.47
C GLU A 19 -10.25 -64.44 -52.56
N SER A 20 -9.04 -64.07 -52.98
CA SER A 20 -8.19 -63.14 -52.23
C SER A 20 -8.82 -61.76 -52.11
N LEU A 21 -9.45 -61.25 -53.18
CA LEU A 21 -10.17 -59.98 -53.15
C LEU A 21 -11.38 -60.04 -52.24
N HIS A 22 -12.15 -61.14 -52.27
CA HIS A 22 -13.25 -61.33 -51.34
C HIS A 22 -12.77 -61.35 -49.88
N LYS A 23 -11.66 -62.05 -49.58
CA LYS A 23 -11.05 -62.03 -48.23
C LYS A 23 -10.61 -60.63 -47.82
N SER A 24 -9.94 -59.89 -48.70
CA SER A 24 -9.55 -58.50 -48.45
C SER A 24 -10.75 -57.57 -48.24
N GLN A 25 -11.84 -57.78 -48.97
CA GLN A 25 -13.08 -57.03 -48.78
C GLN A 25 -13.69 -57.32 -47.41
N THR A 26 -13.81 -58.60 -47.02
CA THR A 26 -14.29 -58.97 -45.67
C THR A 26 -13.43 -58.35 -44.57
N ILE A 27 -12.10 -58.35 -44.73
CA ILE A 27 -11.18 -57.70 -43.77
C ILE A 27 -11.47 -56.19 -43.70
N THR A 28 -11.67 -55.55 -44.86
CA THR A 28 -11.98 -54.12 -44.93
C THR A 28 -13.29 -53.80 -44.25
N ASP A 29 -14.34 -54.57 -44.50
CA ASP A 29 -15.67 -54.40 -43.88
C ASP A 29 -15.59 -54.59 -42.35
N ASN A 30 -14.80 -55.56 -41.88
CA ASN A 30 -14.53 -55.75 -40.47
C ASN A 30 -13.81 -54.54 -39.86
N MET A 31 -12.80 -53.99 -40.55
CA MET A 31 -12.12 -52.77 -40.09
C MET A 31 -13.06 -51.57 -40.02
N VAL A 32 -13.92 -51.38 -41.04
CA VAL A 32 -14.93 -50.32 -41.06
C VAL A 32 -15.90 -50.48 -39.88
N SER A 33 -16.35 -51.70 -39.60
CA SER A 33 -17.20 -51.99 -38.45
C SER A 33 -16.52 -51.66 -37.11
N ILE A 34 -15.26 -52.06 -36.94
CA ILE A 34 -14.46 -51.77 -35.74
C ILE A 34 -14.28 -50.26 -35.57
N LEU A 35 -13.90 -49.54 -36.62
CA LEU A 35 -13.73 -48.08 -36.57
C LEU A 35 -15.04 -47.36 -36.25
N GLY A 36 -16.16 -47.77 -36.85
CA GLY A 36 -17.48 -47.25 -36.52
C GLY A 36 -17.85 -47.50 -35.05
N SER A 37 -17.48 -48.65 -34.49
CA SER A 37 -17.69 -48.95 -33.07
C SER A 37 -16.85 -48.05 -32.15
N PHE A 38 -15.63 -47.69 -32.55
CA PHE A 38 -14.79 -46.76 -31.80
C PHE A 38 -15.34 -45.34 -31.84
N ASP A 39 -15.79 -44.87 -33.01
CA ASP A 39 -16.41 -43.55 -33.15
C ASP A 39 -17.63 -43.41 -32.24
N HIS A 40 -18.52 -44.43 -32.24
CA HIS A 40 -19.68 -44.43 -31.35
C HIS A 40 -19.29 -44.45 -29.87
N ARG A 41 -18.32 -45.28 -29.47
CA ARG A 41 -17.85 -45.35 -28.07
C ARG A 41 -17.16 -44.06 -27.62
N LEU A 42 -16.38 -43.41 -28.49
CA LEU A 42 -15.73 -42.13 -28.20
C LEU A 42 -16.76 -41.01 -28.08
N SER A 43 -17.74 -40.96 -28.98
CA SER A 43 -18.85 -40.00 -28.92
C SER A 43 -19.68 -40.16 -27.65
N ALA A 44 -20.01 -41.41 -27.27
CA ALA A 44 -20.70 -41.70 -26.01
C ALA A 44 -19.85 -41.31 -24.80
N LEU A 45 -18.54 -41.58 -24.82
CA LEU A 45 -17.63 -41.22 -23.74
C LEU A 45 -17.53 -39.69 -23.58
N GLU A 46 -17.34 -38.94 -24.66
CA GLU A 46 -17.31 -37.48 -24.62
C GLU A 46 -18.61 -36.92 -24.05
N THR A 47 -19.75 -37.43 -24.53
CA THR A 47 -21.07 -37.03 -24.04
C THR A 47 -21.23 -37.31 -22.55
N ALA A 48 -20.76 -38.47 -22.07
CA ALA A 48 -20.80 -38.82 -20.65
C ALA A 48 -19.84 -37.97 -19.79
N MET A 49 -18.68 -37.57 -20.33
CA MET A 49 -17.67 -36.79 -19.61
C MET A 49 -17.99 -35.29 -19.55
N ARG A 50 -18.61 -34.73 -20.59
CA ARG A 50 -18.86 -33.28 -20.74
C ARG A 50 -19.58 -32.65 -19.53
N PRO A 51 -20.64 -33.23 -18.95
CA PRO A 51 -21.31 -32.65 -17.79
C PRO A 51 -20.38 -32.48 -16.58
N THR A 52 -19.51 -33.46 -16.33
CA THR A 52 -18.53 -33.41 -15.24
C THR A 52 -17.49 -32.33 -15.52
N GLN A 53 -16.96 -32.25 -16.74
CA GLN A 53 -15.99 -31.21 -17.12
C GLN A 53 -16.55 -29.80 -16.93
N ILE A 54 -17.79 -29.54 -17.39
CA ILE A 54 -18.45 -28.24 -17.22
C ILE A 54 -18.61 -27.90 -15.74
N LYS A 55 -19.11 -28.85 -14.94
CA LYS A 55 -19.28 -28.66 -13.49
C LYS A 55 -17.94 -28.39 -12.80
N THR A 56 -16.90 -29.18 -13.10
CA THR A 56 -15.56 -28.99 -12.53
C THR A 56 -14.98 -27.64 -12.90
N HIS A 57 -15.13 -27.19 -14.15
CA HIS A 57 -14.69 -25.85 -14.57
C HIS A 57 -15.44 -24.76 -13.80
N SER A 58 -16.76 -24.84 -13.73
CA SER A 58 -17.58 -23.87 -13.00
C SER A 58 -17.20 -23.79 -11.52
N ILE A 59 -16.99 -24.93 -10.86
CA ILE A 59 -16.54 -25.00 -9.46
C ILE A 59 -15.17 -24.34 -9.30
N ARG A 60 -14.21 -24.64 -10.19
CA ARG A 60 -12.88 -24.04 -10.13
C ARG A 60 -12.94 -22.52 -10.31
N SER A 61 -13.72 -22.04 -11.28
CA SER A 61 -13.92 -20.61 -11.50
C SER A 61 -14.59 -19.94 -10.31
N ALA A 62 -15.59 -20.57 -9.69
CA ALA A 62 -16.22 -20.06 -8.48
C ALA A 62 -15.22 -19.96 -7.31
N HIS A 63 -14.39 -20.99 -7.12
CA HIS A 63 -13.34 -20.98 -6.09
C HIS A 63 -12.33 -19.85 -6.30
N ASP A 64 -11.83 -19.68 -7.53
CA ASP A 64 -10.91 -18.59 -7.86
C ASP A 64 -11.54 -17.20 -7.65
N ASN A 65 -12.82 -17.04 -8.00
CA ASN A 65 -13.56 -15.80 -7.74
C ASN A 65 -13.73 -15.53 -6.23
N ILE A 66 -14.00 -16.56 -5.44
CA ILE A 66 -14.09 -16.47 -3.97
C ILE A 66 -12.73 -16.04 -3.40
N ASP A 67 -11.64 -16.70 -3.78
CA ASP A 67 -10.29 -16.37 -3.30
C ASP A 67 -9.88 -14.93 -3.63
N LYS A 68 -10.18 -14.47 -4.85
CA LYS A 68 -9.91 -13.08 -5.27
C LYS A 68 -10.72 -12.08 -4.45
N THR A 69 -11.99 -12.39 -4.21
CA THR A 69 -12.88 -11.53 -3.41
C THR A 69 -12.43 -11.49 -1.95
N LEU A 70 -12.02 -12.63 -1.39
CA LEU A 70 -11.49 -12.73 -0.03
C LEU A 70 -10.22 -11.88 0.11
N LYS A 71 -9.25 -12.02 -0.79
CA LYS A 71 -8.03 -11.20 -0.79
C LYS A 71 -8.31 -9.70 -0.91
N ALA A 72 -9.28 -9.33 -1.74
CA ALA A 72 -9.69 -7.94 -1.86
C ALA A 72 -10.30 -7.41 -0.55
N ALA A 73 -11.13 -8.21 0.12
CA ALA A 73 -11.72 -7.88 1.41
C ALA A 73 -10.67 -7.76 2.53
N GLU A 74 -9.70 -8.69 2.60
CA GLU A 74 -8.56 -8.63 3.52
C GLU A 74 -7.75 -7.34 3.32
N GLY A 75 -7.49 -6.96 2.06
CA GLY A 75 -6.80 -5.71 1.75
C GLY A 75 -7.55 -4.46 2.22
N ILE A 76 -8.89 -4.47 2.18
CA ILE A 76 -9.72 -3.38 2.72
C ILE A 76 -9.66 -3.37 4.24
N LEU A 77 -9.83 -4.53 4.89
CA LEU A 77 -9.82 -4.65 6.35
C LEU A 77 -8.49 -4.18 6.95
N ALA A 78 -7.37 -4.50 6.31
CA ALA A 78 -6.06 -4.01 6.73
C ALA A 78 -5.97 -2.47 6.77
N GLN A 79 -6.62 -1.78 5.83
CA GLN A 79 -6.67 -0.31 5.82
C GLN A 79 -7.53 0.26 6.97
N PHE A 80 -8.58 -0.46 7.38
CA PHE A 80 -9.36 -0.09 8.58
C PHE A 80 -8.53 -0.23 9.84
N ASP A 81 -7.82 -1.35 10.01
CA ASP A 81 -6.94 -1.57 11.15
C ASP A 81 -5.84 -0.51 11.23
N GLN A 82 -5.20 -0.20 10.09
CA GLN A 82 -4.21 0.88 10.00
C GLN A 82 -4.79 2.25 10.39
N THR A 83 -6.01 2.56 9.95
CA THR A 83 -6.69 3.81 10.32
C THR A 83 -6.93 3.87 11.83
N ARG A 84 -7.39 2.77 12.44
CA ARG A 84 -7.63 2.68 13.89
C ARG A 84 -6.33 2.82 14.70
N MET A 85 -5.24 2.20 14.24
CA MET A 85 -3.93 2.33 14.90
C MET A 85 -3.39 3.76 14.80
N ALA A 86 -3.56 4.41 13.63
CA ALA A 86 -3.17 5.81 13.46
C ALA A 86 -4.02 6.73 14.35
N GLU A 87 -5.34 6.51 14.43
CA GLU A 87 -6.25 7.26 15.29
C GLU A 87 -5.79 7.30 16.75
N ALA A 88 -5.39 6.15 17.32
CA ALA A 88 -4.89 6.09 18.69
C ALA A 88 -3.70 7.02 18.92
N LYS A 89 -2.77 7.10 17.96
CA LYS A 89 -1.61 8.01 18.01
C LYS A 89 -2.04 9.48 17.88
N ILE A 90 -2.97 9.77 16.98
CA ILE A 90 -3.49 11.13 16.76
C ILE A 90 -4.18 11.67 18.03
N LEU A 91 -4.93 10.81 18.73
CA LEU A 91 -5.61 11.19 19.96
C LEU A 91 -4.63 11.44 21.12
N ARG A 92 -3.56 10.64 21.24
CA ARG A 92 -2.51 10.84 22.25
C ARG A 92 -1.81 12.19 22.12
N GLY A 93 -1.63 12.67 20.89
CA GLY A 93 -1.00 13.97 20.62
C GLY A 93 0.51 13.89 20.37
N PRO A 94 1.13 15.01 19.96
CA PRO A 94 2.52 15.04 19.48
C PRO A 94 3.57 15.06 20.61
N HIS A 95 3.16 15.32 21.85
CA HIS A 95 4.06 15.64 22.97
C HIS A 95 5.05 14.52 23.33
N GLU A 96 4.60 13.26 23.32
CA GLU A 96 5.45 12.12 23.71
C GLU A 96 6.42 11.68 22.61
N ASP A 97 5.97 11.72 21.36
CA ASP A 97 6.71 11.18 20.21
C ASP A 97 6.19 11.82 18.91
N LEU A 98 6.83 12.92 18.54
CA LEU A 98 6.47 13.68 17.35
C LEU A 98 6.70 12.88 16.06
N GLU A 99 7.75 12.07 15.98
CA GLU A 99 8.08 11.31 14.78
C GLU A 99 7.00 10.25 14.49
N SER A 100 6.63 9.46 15.50
CA SER A 100 5.55 8.47 15.40
C SER A 100 4.19 9.12 15.16
N TYR A 101 3.97 10.33 15.68
CA TYR A 101 2.77 11.12 15.43
C TYR A 101 2.66 11.55 13.97
N LEU A 102 3.74 12.14 13.41
CA LEU A 102 3.79 12.53 12.01
C LEU A 102 3.66 11.32 11.08
N GLY A 103 4.27 10.18 11.44
CA GLY A 103 4.07 8.91 10.74
C GLY A 103 2.60 8.46 10.73
N ALA A 104 1.85 8.69 11.81
CA ALA A 104 0.41 8.41 11.86
C ALA A 104 -0.40 9.35 10.95
N VAL A 105 -0.02 10.63 10.87
CA VAL A 105 -0.62 11.61 9.94
C VAL A 105 -0.40 11.18 8.48
N ASP A 106 0.82 10.76 8.15
CA ASP A 106 1.13 10.28 6.80
C ASP A 106 0.40 8.99 6.45
N GLN A 107 0.24 8.08 7.42
CA GLN A 107 -0.58 6.87 7.26
C GLN A 107 -2.05 7.22 6.98
N LEU A 108 -2.65 8.16 7.73
CA LEU A 108 -4.02 8.62 7.47
C LEU A 108 -4.16 9.23 6.07
N ARG A 109 -3.19 10.03 5.63
CA ARG A 109 -3.16 10.58 4.26
C ARG A 109 -3.07 9.47 3.20
N ALA A 110 -2.28 8.42 3.45
CA ALA A 110 -2.20 7.27 2.56
C ALA A 110 -3.54 6.52 2.47
N ASN A 111 -4.20 6.31 3.60
CA ASN A 111 -5.51 5.65 3.65
C ASN A 111 -6.58 6.47 2.92
N VAL A 112 -6.59 7.80 3.10
CA VAL A 112 -7.48 8.69 2.33
C VAL A 112 -7.25 8.54 0.82
N ARG A 113 -5.99 8.54 0.36
CA ARG A 113 -5.67 8.34 -1.06
C ARG A 113 -6.15 6.97 -1.57
N PHE A 114 -5.91 5.91 -0.79
CA PHE A 114 -6.36 4.55 -1.14
C PHE A 114 -7.87 4.50 -1.36
N PHE A 115 -8.66 4.93 -0.37
CA PHE A 115 -10.12 4.88 -0.42
C PHE A 115 -10.73 5.91 -1.38
N SER A 116 -10.04 7.02 -1.66
CA SER A 116 -10.48 7.99 -2.68
C SER A 116 -10.26 7.48 -4.11
N SER A 117 -9.18 6.74 -4.34
CA SER A 117 -8.89 6.14 -5.65
C SER A 117 -9.79 4.96 -5.99
N LYS A 118 -10.24 4.22 -4.97
CA LYS A 118 -11.09 3.03 -5.11
C LYS A 118 -12.52 3.30 -4.63
N LYS A 119 -13.27 4.16 -5.33
CA LYS A 119 -14.71 4.45 -5.08
C LYS A 119 -15.63 3.24 -5.35
N SER A 120 -15.46 2.18 -4.58
CA SER A 120 -16.16 0.90 -4.78
C SER A 120 -17.17 0.60 -3.67
N PHE A 121 -17.07 1.23 -2.50
CA PHE A 121 -17.89 0.89 -1.33
C PHE A 121 -18.41 2.13 -0.58
N LYS A 122 -19.65 2.10 -0.10
CA LYS A 122 -20.21 3.17 0.77
C LYS A 122 -19.39 3.38 2.05
N SER A 123 -18.86 2.29 2.61
CA SER A 123 -17.98 2.33 3.78
C SER A 123 -16.67 3.09 3.51
N SER A 124 -16.20 3.13 2.25
CA SER A 124 -15.04 3.90 1.81
C SER A 124 -15.23 5.41 2.03
N GLU A 125 -16.42 5.93 1.74
CA GLU A 125 -16.73 7.35 1.89
C GLU A 125 -16.79 7.78 3.36
N ALA A 126 -17.41 6.96 4.21
CA ALA A 126 -17.42 7.16 5.65
C ALA A 126 -15.99 7.13 6.23
N MET A 127 -15.15 6.22 5.76
CA MET A 127 -13.75 6.12 6.18
C MET A 127 -12.90 7.31 5.74
N VAL A 128 -13.04 7.78 4.50
CA VAL A 128 -12.35 9.00 4.04
C VAL A 128 -12.76 10.19 4.89
N THR A 129 -14.05 10.32 5.18
CA THR A 129 -14.57 11.39 6.05
C THR A 129 -13.98 11.29 7.47
N HIS A 130 -13.97 10.09 8.06
CA HIS A 130 -13.38 9.86 9.39
C HIS A 130 -11.88 10.19 9.41
N ALA A 131 -11.12 9.71 8.44
CA ALA A 131 -9.69 9.99 8.34
C ALA A 131 -9.39 11.49 8.13
N ASN A 132 -10.19 12.20 7.33
CA ASN A 132 -10.07 13.65 7.19
C ASN A 132 -10.37 14.40 8.49
N ASN A 133 -11.37 13.97 9.26
CA ASN A 133 -11.66 14.54 10.58
C ASN A 133 -10.49 14.32 11.55
N LEU A 134 -9.85 13.15 11.51
CA LEU A 134 -8.65 12.88 12.30
C LEU A 134 -7.47 13.76 11.86
N LEU A 135 -7.29 13.98 10.56
CA LEU A 135 -6.26 14.89 10.05
C LEU A 135 -6.50 16.34 10.50
N ALA A 136 -7.75 16.81 10.49
CA ALA A 136 -8.10 18.12 11.01
C ALA A 136 -7.77 18.25 12.51
N LYS A 137 -8.15 17.25 13.31
CA LYS A 137 -7.76 17.18 14.73
C LYS A 137 -6.25 17.16 14.92
N ALA A 138 -5.52 16.49 14.03
CA ALA A 138 -4.08 16.39 14.11
C ALA A 138 -3.40 17.76 13.93
N ILE A 139 -3.91 18.55 12.99
CA ILE A 139 -3.47 19.93 12.76
C ILE A 139 -3.71 20.76 14.02
N THR A 140 -4.92 20.72 14.60
CA THR A 140 -5.22 21.47 15.82
C THR A 140 -4.29 21.11 16.98
N LYS A 141 -4.01 19.81 17.20
CA LYS A 141 -3.08 19.37 18.24
C LYS A 141 -1.64 19.82 18.00
N LEU A 142 -1.19 19.86 16.74
CA LEU A 142 0.14 20.40 16.40
C LEU A 142 0.20 21.92 16.66
N GLU A 143 -0.87 22.66 16.35
CA GLU A 143 -0.95 24.09 16.65
C GLU A 143 -0.93 24.36 18.16
N GLU A 144 -1.61 23.54 18.95
CA GLU A 144 -1.61 23.62 20.42
C GLU A 144 -0.22 23.36 21.01
N GLU A 145 0.45 22.29 20.60
CA GLU A 145 1.83 22.00 21.04
C GLU A 145 2.79 23.12 20.60
N PHE A 146 2.68 23.62 19.37
CA PHE A 146 3.53 24.71 18.90
C PHE A 146 3.37 25.98 19.75
N LYS A 147 2.13 26.36 20.08
CA LYS A 147 1.86 27.48 20.99
C LYS A 147 2.41 27.22 22.39
N HIS A 148 2.24 26.00 22.91
CA HIS A 148 2.76 25.61 24.22
C HIS A 148 4.29 25.75 24.28
N LEU A 149 5.00 25.29 23.26
CA LEU A 149 6.45 25.48 23.12
C LEU A 149 6.80 26.97 23.12
N LEU A 150 6.14 27.79 22.30
CA LEU A 150 6.40 29.23 22.25
C LEU A 150 6.22 29.89 23.62
N THR A 151 5.14 29.61 24.34
CA THR A 151 4.91 30.17 25.69
C THR A 151 5.96 29.70 26.70
N ASN A 152 6.34 28.42 26.69
CA ASN A 152 7.34 27.89 27.62
C ASN A 152 8.72 28.49 27.39
N TYR A 153 9.11 28.72 26.13
CA TYR A 153 10.44 29.27 25.79
C TYR A 153 10.48 30.81 25.76
N SER A 154 9.35 31.50 25.58
CA SER A 154 9.31 32.98 25.56
C SER A 154 9.33 33.63 26.95
N GLY A 155 9.11 32.87 28.04
CA GLY A 155 9.17 33.37 29.42
C GLY A 155 10.59 33.58 29.99
N SER A 156 11.64 33.13 29.28
CA SER A 156 13.03 33.24 29.73
C SER A 156 13.80 34.31 28.95
N LEU A 157 13.38 35.57 29.07
CA LEU A 157 14.30 36.69 28.93
C LEU A 157 14.35 37.41 30.28
N PRO A 158 15.48 37.37 31.01
CA PRO A 158 15.67 38.26 32.15
C PRO A 158 15.65 39.68 31.59
N SER A 159 14.65 40.47 31.98
CA SER A 159 14.68 41.91 31.75
C SER A 159 15.83 42.48 32.58
N ALA A 160 16.97 42.71 31.94
CA ALA A 160 18.05 43.47 32.55
C ALA A 160 17.50 44.86 32.94
N PRO A 161 17.74 45.35 34.16
CA PRO A 161 17.31 46.69 34.54
C PRO A 161 18.06 47.70 33.66
N ILE A 162 17.32 48.51 32.90
CA ILE A 162 17.88 49.73 32.30
C ILE A 162 18.21 50.65 33.48
N HIS A 163 19.50 50.78 33.77
CA HIS A 163 19.99 51.81 34.69
C HIS A 163 19.75 53.16 34.00
N THR A 164 18.69 53.86 34.42
CA THR A 164 18.53 55.28 34.12
C THR A 164 19.59 56.02 34.93
N ASP A 165 20.67 56.43 34.28
CA ASP A 165 21.62 57.41 34.81
C ASP A 165 20.86 58.72 35.04
N ASP A 166 20.47 58.97 36.29
CA ASP A 166 20.01 60.27 36.78
C ASP A 166 21.25 61.17 36.90
N HIS A 167 21.58 61.88 35.81
CA HIS A 167 22.59 62.94 35.86
C HIS A 167 22.00 64.15 36.60
N ARG A 168 22.18 64.15 37.92
CA ARG A 168 21.93 65.27 38.81
C ARG A 168 23.07 66.29 38.64
N GLU A 169 22.83 67.36 37.87
CA GLU A 169 23.73 68.51 37.81
C GLU A 169 23.75 69.23 39.17
N ASP A 170 24.85 69.13 39.91
CA ASP A 170 25.12 69.95 41.08
C ASP A 170 25.75 71.28 40.64
N LYS A 171 25.01 72.38 40.82
CA LYS A 171 25.55 73.73 40.72
C LYS A 171 26.05 74.14 42.09
N THR A 172 27.37 74.10 42.29
CA THR A 172 28.00 74.73 43.45
C THR A 172 28.15 76.23 43.21
N ASP A 173 27.32 77.01 43.90
CA ASP A 173 27.45 78.46 44.05
C ASP A 173 28.68 78.81 44.91
N VAL A 174 29.43 79.79 44.41
CA VAL A 174 30.60 80.40 45.05
C VAL A 174 30.13 81.49 46.01
N GLN A 175 30.37 81.35 47.32
CA GLN A 175 30.55 82.49 48.23
C GLN A 175 31.12 82.06 49.60
N GLY A 176 32.32 82.53 49.94
CA GLY A 176 32.90 82.35 51.28
C GLY A 176 34.20 83.12 51.49
N ARG A 177 34.09 84.34 52.04
CA ARG A 177 35.19 85.20 52.52
C ARG A 177 35.68 84.77 53.92
N GLY A 178 36.96 85.00 54.21
CA GLY A 178 37.52 85.24 55.56
C GLY A 178 38.54 84.18 56.01
N THR A 179 39.87 84.43 55.98
CA THR A 179 40.74 84.95 57.08
C THR A 179 40.89 83.98 58.27
N THR A 180 42.03 83.59 58.84
CA THR A 180 43.38 84.17 59.07
C THR A 180 44.34 83.09 59.62
N GLN A 181 45.67 83.30 59.45
CA GLN A 181 46.82 82.90 60.31
C GLN A 181 47.00 81.40 60.69
N GLY A 182 48.18 80.78 60.65
CA GLY A 182 49.56 81.19 60.49
C GLY A 182 50.49 80.13 61.14
N LYS A 183 51.79 80.22 60.82
CA LYS A 183 52.97 79.62 61.50
C LYS A 183 53.54 78.27 61.04
N THR A 184 54.35 78.35 59.98
CA THR A 184 55.80 78.05 59.88
C THR A 184 56.48 77.00 60.80
N LYS A 185 57.16 76.05 60.13
CA LYS A 185 58.59 75.68 60.28
C LYS A 185 58.92 74.87 59.00
N GLY A 186 59.83 75.25 58.10
CA GLY A 186 61.12 75.91 58.24
C GLY A 186 62.21 74.85 58.08
N VAL A 187 62.62 74.53 56.84
CA VAL A 187 63.92 74.87 56.23
C VAL A 187 64.92 73.69 56.31
N LEU A 188 65.40 73.19 55.17
CA LEU A 188 66.77 73.42 54.69
C LEU A 188 66.99 72.74 53.31
N ALA A 189 67.50 73.54 52.37
CA ALA A 189 67.99 73.18 51.04
C ALA A 189 69.50 72.84 51.12
N PRO A 190 70.31 73.04 50.07
CA PRO A 190 70.33 72.42 48.74
C PRO A 190 71.68 71.71 48.46
N GLU A 191 71.74 70.89 47.42
CA GLU A 191 72.60 71.02 46.22
C GLU A 191 72.12 70.03 45.17
#